data_AF-A0AAN8FI00-F1
#
_entry.id   AF-A0AAN8FI00-F1
#
_cell.length_a   1.000
_cell.length_b   1.000
_cell.length_c   1.000
_cell.angle_alpha   90.00
_cell.angle_beta   90.00
_cell.angle_gamma   90.00
#
_symmetry.space_group_name_H-M   'P 1'
#
loop_
_entity.id
_entity.type
_entity.pdbx_description
1 polymer ?
#
loop_
_entity_poly.entity_id
_entity_poly.type
_entity_poly.pdbx_seq_one_letter_code
_entity_poly.pdbx_strand_id
1 'polypeptide(L)'
;MARIRSFSVFLVIQDLPCVNQVEFHPHFIREDLMDYCRNKKIFFQAYSSLAGHNPDLLEHPAVIDLATKYKITPQALEVHFDEEEVQRLRDMNRNKNYVPCEGWLVA
;
A
#
# COMPACT_ATOMS: atom_id res chain seq x y z
N MET A 1 -2.68 21.83 6.43
CA MET A 1 -1.60 22.06 5.44
C MET A 1 -0.90 20.74 5.19
N ALA A 2 -1.44 19.91 4.29
CA ALA A 2 -0.88 18.58 4.02
C ALA A 2 0.34 18.73 3.09
N ARG A 3 1.53 18.42 3.61
CA ARG A 3 2.73 18.29 2.79
C ARG A 3 2.69 16.91 2.16
N ILE A 4 2.26 16.85 0.91
CA ILE A 4 2.52 15.70 0.04
C ILE A 4 4.04 15.66 -0.16
N ARG A 5 4.70 14.64 0.41
CA ARG A 5 6.09 14.31 0.11
C ARG A 5 6.11 13.09 -0.81
N SER A 6 5.65 13.29 -2.04
CA SER A 6 5.90 12.33 -3.11
C SER A 6 7.36 12.48 -3.53
N PHE A 7 8.21 11.53 -3.13
CA PHE A 7 9.54 11.39 -3.71
C PHE A 7 9.43 10.38 -4.87
N SER A 8 9.24 10.90 -6.08
CA SER A 8 9.30 10.11 -7.31
C SER A 8 10.71 10.27 -7.89
N VAL A 9 11.55 9.25 -7.73
CA VAL A 9 12.81 9.16 -8.48
C VAL A 9 12.45 8.77 -9.91
N PHE A 10 12.45 9.74 -10.82
CA PHE A 10 12.36 9.50 -12.26
C PHE A 10 13.72 9.06 -12.78
N LEU A 11 13.81 7.82 -13.28
CA LEU A 11 14.93 7.35 -14.09
C LEU A 11 14.38 6.71 -15.38
N VAL A 12 14.60 7.46 -16.48
CA VAL A 12 14.51 7.09 -17.90
C VAL A 12 13.10 6.95 -18.51
N ILE A 13 12.91 7.65 -19.63
CA ILE A 13 11.63 7.96 -20.30
C ILE A 13 11.42 7.12 -21.58
N GLN A 14 12.07 5.96 -21.70
CA GLN A 14 11.91 5.05 -22.86
C GLN A 14 11.54 3.61 -22.48
N ASP A 15 11.74 3.20 -21.23
CA ASP A 15 11.38 1.88 -20.72
C ASP A 15 10.53 2.02 -19.44
N LEU A 16 9.63 1.06 -19.20
CA LEU A 16 8.85 1.02 -17.96
C LEU A 16 9.79 0.92 -16.75
N PRO A 17 9.50 1.60 -15.63
CA PRO A 17 10.35 1.53 -14.45
C PRO A 17 10.38 0.10 -13.91
N CYS A 18 11.54 -0.33 -13.41
CA CYS A 18 11.66 -1.64 -12.77
C CYS A 18 10.89 -1.70 -11.44
N VAL A 19 10.80 -0.57 -10.72
CA VAL A 19 10.17 -0.43 -9.41
C VAL A 19 9.29 0.81 -9.37
N ASN A 20 8.11 0.70 -8.76
CA ASN A 20 7.29 1.83 -8.38
C ASN A 20 7.08 1.81 -6.86
N GLN A 21 7.78 2.71 -6.16
CA GLN A 21 7.69 2.85 -4.70
C GLN A 21 6.58 3.85 -4.33
N VAL A 22 5.56 3.41 -3.59
CA VAL A 22 4.38 4.22 -3.28
C VAL A 22 3.87 3.97 -1.86
N GLU A 23 3.14 4.94 -1.30
CA GLU A 23 2.53 4.80 0.01
C GLU A 23 1.47 3.72 -0.07
N PHE A 24 1.58 2.71 0.79
CA PHE A 24 0.63 1.62 0.77
C PHE A 24 0.57 0.91 2.12
N HIS A 25 -0.62 0.87 2.70
CA HIS A 25 -0.92 0.21 3.99
C HIS A 25 -2.43 -0.01 4.12
N PRO A 26 -2.95 -0.78 5.10
CA PRO A 26 -4.38 -1.10 5.18
C PRO A 26 -5.33 0.10 5.22
N HIS A 27 -4.89 1.24 5.77
CA HIS A 27 -5.66 2.50 5.72
C HIS A 27 -5.55 3.28 4.39
N PHE A 28 -4.64 2.90 3.51
CA PHE A 28 -4.37 3.56 2.23
C PHE A 28 -3.98 2.54 1.16
N ILE A 29 -5.02 1.95 0.55
CA ILE A 29 -4.88 0.95 -0.52
C ILE A 29 -5.07 1.59 -1.91
N ARG A 30 -4.39 1.04 -2.92
CA ARG A 30 -4.36 1.50 -4.31
C ARG A 30 -4.35 0.31 -5.27
N GLU A 31 -5.47 -0.42 -5.31
CA GLU A 31 -5.60 -1.66 -6.07
C GLU A 31 -5.39 -1.45 -7.58
N ASP A 32 -5.93 -0.37 -8.10
CA ASP A 32 -5.74 0.10 -9.48
C ASP A 32 -4.25 0.20 -9.86
N LEU A 33 -3.45 0.81 -8.99
CA LEU A 33 -2.03 1.00 -9.20
C LEU A 33 -1.24 -0.29 -9.03
N MET A 34 -1.62 -1.12 -8.05
CA MET A 34 -1.03 -2.43 -7.84
C MET A 34 -1.26 -3.35 -9.06
N ASP A 35 -2.48 -3.37 -9.60
CA ASP A 35 -2.82 -4.14 -10.80
C ASP A 35 -2.13 -3.59 -12.05
N TYR A 36 -2.03 -2.27 -12.19
CA TYR A 36 -1.23 -1.66 -13.24
C TYR A 36 0.23 -2.13 -13.18
N CYS A 37 0.86 -2.04 -12.00
CA CYS A 37 2.24 -2.48 -11.80
C CYS A 37 2.41 -3.98 -12.10
N ARG A 38 1.48 -4.82 -11.62
CA ARG A 38 1.47 -6.26 -11.89
C ARG A 38 1.38 -6.56 -13.39
N ASN A 39 0.44 -5.92 -14.09
CA ASN A 39 0.22 -6.11 -15.53
C ASN A 39 1.41 -5.63 -16.38
N LYS A 40 2.09 -4.57 -15.92
CA LYS A 40 3.25 -3.99 -16.60
C LYS A 40 4.59 -4.60 -16.15
N LYS A 41 4.57 -5.61 -15.26
CA LYS A 41 5.77 -6.22 -14.66
C LYS A 41 6.68 -5.22 -13.95
N ILE A 42 6.08 -4.20 -13.35
CA ILE A 42 6.74 -3.20 -12.50
C ILE A 42 6.68 -3.73 -11.06
N PHE A 43 7.82 -3.79 -10.37
CA PHE A 43 7.86 -4.19 -8.97
C PHE A 43 7.20 -3.11 -8.10
N PHE A 44 6.08 -3.44 -7.47
CA PHE A 44 5.38 -2.54 -6.57
C PHE A 44 6.02 -2.59 -5.19
N GLN A 45 6.51 -1.45 -4.68
CA GLN A 45 7.14 -1.37 -3.36
C GLN A 45 6.33 -0.44 -2.45
N ALA A 46 5.77 -0.99 -1.37
CA ALA A 46 5.10 -0.20 -0.35
C ALA A 46 6.12 0.58 0.50
N TYR A 47 5.97 1.90 0.60
CA TYR A 47 6.62 2.71 1.64
C TYR A 47 5.60 3.09 2.72
N SER A 48 6.09 3.40 3.92
CA SER A 48 5.25 3.72 5.09
C SER A 48 4.19 2.63 5.37
N SER A 49 4.57 1.36 5.20
CA SER A 49 3.67 0.21 5.34
C SER A 49 2.99 0.10 6.71
N LEU A 50 3.55 0.74 7.74
CA LEU A 50 2.98 0.85 9.08
C LEU A 50 2.17 2.13 9.32
N ALA A 51 1.80 2.86 8.25
CA ALA A 51 1.09 4.14 8.32
C ALA A 51 1.76 5.15 9.28
N GLY A 52 3.10 5.19 9.30
CA GLY A 52 3.85 6.03 10.24
C GLY A 52 3.71 5.62 11.71
N HIS A 53 3.55 4.32 12.00
CA HIS A 53 3.27 3.78 13.34
C HIS A 53 1.95 4.27 13.92
N ASN A 54 0.93 4.47 13.08
CA ASN A 54 -0.38 4.88 13.54
C ASN A 54 -0.97 3.82 14.49
N PRO A 55 -1.30 4.17 15.74
CA PRO A 55 -1.84 3.23 16.73
C PRO A 55 -3.14 2.60 16.25
N ASP A 56 -3.99 3.34 15.54
CA ASP A 56 -5.25 2.78 15.05
C ASP A 56 -5.05 1.63 14.03
N LEU A 57 -3.86 1.56 13.40
CA LEU A 57 -3.50 0.44 12.52
C LEU A 57 -2.94 -0.72 13.33
N LEU A 58 -1.95 -0.43 14.17
CA LEU A 58 -1.18 -1.44 14.91
C LEU A 58 -2.02 -2.13 16.01
N GLU A 59 -3.00 -1.42 16.54
CA GLU A 59 -3.92 -1.90 17.58
C GLU A 59 -5.25 -2.41 17.02
N HIS A 60 -5.41 -2.38 15.69
CA HIS A 60 -6.64 -2.89 15.08
C HIS A 60 -6.79 -4.39 15.36
N PRO A 61 -7.98 -4.89 15.76
CA PRO A 61 -8.17 -6.30 16.12
C PRO A 61 -7.67 -7.27 15.06
N ALA A 62 -7.96 -7.01 13.78
CA ALA A 62 -7.47 -7.84 12.68
C ALA A 62 -5.92 -7.91 12.61
N VAL A 63 -5.22 -6.82 12.88
CA VAL A 63 -3.75 -6.78 12.87
C VAL A 63 -3.18 -7.52 14.08
N ILE A 64 -3.79 -7.36 15.25
CA ILE A 64 -3.42 -8.09 16.47
C ILE A 64 -3.66 -9.60 16.32
N ASP A 65 -4.79 -9.99 15.75
CA ASP A 65 -5.17 -11.38 15.50
C ASP A 65 -4.18 -12.05 14.56
N LEU A 66 -3.81 -11.37 13.47
CA LEU A 66 -2.79 -11.83 12.52
C LEU A 66 -1.42 -11.92 13.20
N ALA A 67 -0.99 -10.89 13.91
CA ALA A 67 0.27 -10.89 14.65
C ALA A 67 0.34 -12.08 15.63
N THR A 68 -0.76 -12.37 16.33
CA THR A 68 -0.89 -13.52 17.24
C THR A 68 -0.84 -14.85 16.49
N LYS A 69 -1.60 -14.99 15.39
CA LYS A 69 -1.60 -16.19 14.52
C LYS A 69 -0.19 -16.53 14.04
N TYR A 70 0.57 -15.53 13.62
CA TYR A 70 1.92 -15.69 13.08
C TYR A 70 3.04 -15.60 14.14
N LYS A 71 2.70 -15.38 15.42
CA LYS A 71 3.64 -15.24 16.55
C LYS A 71 4.71 -14.15 16.32
N ILE A 72 4.29 -13.04 15.74
CA ILE A 72 5.12 -11.86 15.45
C ILE A 72 4.51 -10.62 16.11
N THR A 73 5.25 -9.51 16.13
CA THR A 73 4.70 -8.24 16.57
C THR A 73 3.90 -7.58 15.45
N PRO A 74 2.88 -6.76 15.75
CA PRO A 74 2.15 -5.99 14.73
C PRO A 74 3.05 -5.16 13.79
N GLN A 75 4.20 -4.70 14.29
CA GLN A 75 5.19 -3.93 13.54
C GLN A 75 6.09 -4.79 12.65
N ALA A 76 6.24 -6.08 12.98
CA ALA A 76 7.05 -7.04 12.23
C ALA A 76 6.21 -7.88 11.25
N LEU A 77 5.00 -7.41 10.92
CA LEU A 77 4.09 -8.02 9.95
C LEU A 77 4.65 -7.87 8.52
N GLU A 78 5.81 -8.45 8.23
CA GLU A 78 6.26 -8.77 6.87
C GLU A 78 5.48 -10.01 6.42
N VAL A 79 4.30 -9.83 5.83
CA VAL A 79 3.37 -10.95 5.62
C VAL A 79 2.88 -11.06 4.19
N HIS A 80 3.01 -12.29 3.66
CA HIS A 80 2.21 -12.82 2.58
C HIS A 80 0.85 -13.24 3.15
N PHE A 81 -0.18 -12.45 2.91
CA PHE A 81 -1.55 -12.72 3.35
C PHE A 81 -2.25 -13.69 2.41
N ASP A 82 -3.15 -14.52 2.95
CA ASP A 82 -4.13 -15.21 2.13
C ASP A 82 -5.27 -14.26 1.68
N GLU A 83 -6.07 -14.68 0.69
CA GLU A 83 -7.11 -13.83 0.10
C GLU A 83 -8.18 -13.37 1.12
N GLU A 84 -8.47 -14.18 2.14
CA GLU A 84 -9.45 -13.80 3.17
C GLU A 84 -8.87 -12.71 4.09
N GLU A 85 -7.61 -12.84 4.47
CA GLU A 85 -6.88 -11.85 5.25
C GLU A 85 -6.73 -10.53 4.51
N VAL A 86 -6.42 -10.59 3.20
CA VAL A 86 -6.40 -9.41 2.32
C VAL A 86 -7.76 -8.73 2.32
N GLN A 87 -8.86 -9.47 2.19
CA GLN A 87 -10.20 -8.89 2.16
C GLN A 87 -10.55 -8.20 3.49
N ARG A 88 -10.23 -8.81 4.63
CA ARG A 88 -10.46 -8.19 5.96
C ARG A 88 -9.68 -6.88 6.11
N LEU A 89 -8.46 -6.81 5.60
CA LEU A 89 -7.66 -5.59 5.61
C LEU A 89 -8.21 -4.52 4.66
N ARG A 90 -8.75 -4.92 3.49
CA ARG A 90 -9.41 -3.99 2.56
C ARG A 90 -10.65 -3.34 3.18
N ASP A 91 -11.42 -4.09 3.96
CA ASP A 91 -12.61 -3.56 4.64
C ASP A 91 -12.26 -2.47 5.68
N MET A 92 -11.01 -2.42 6.16
CA MET A 92 -10.50 -1.36 7.03
C MET A 92 -10.17 -0.05 6.28
N ASN A 93 -10.29 -0.02 4.95
CA ASN A 93 -9.95 1.15 4.15
C ASN A 93 -10.88 2.34 4.51
N ARG A 94 -10.29 3.37 5.12
CA ARG A 94 -11.02 4.57 5.57
C ARG A 94 -11.22 5.61 4.46
N ASN A 95 -10.59 5.45 3.31
CA ASN A 95 -10.66 6.42 2.22
C ASN A 95 -11.79 6.09 1.24
N LYS A 96 -13.00 6.60 1.53
CA LYS A 96 -14.14 6.60 0.58
C LYS A 96 -14.12 7.77 -0.41
N ASN A 97 -13.24 8.76 -0.24
CA ASN A 97 -13.25 10.03 -0.98
C ASN A 97 -11.93 10.38 -1.66
N TYR A 98 -10.99 9.45 -1.81
CA TYR A 98 -9.77 9.74 -2.55
C TYR A 98 -10.05 9.54 -4.05
N VAL A 99 -10.05 10.64 -4.79
CA VAL A 99 -10.23 10.64 -6.25
C VAL A 99 -9.09 9.80 -6.86
N PRO A 100 -9.38 8.76 -7.67
CA PRO A 100 -8.34 8.03 -8.37
C PRO A 100 -7.56 9.03 -9.22
N CYS A 101 -6.24 8.86 -9.32
CA CYS A 101 -5.44 9.61 -10.30
C CYS A 101 -5.76 9.13 -11.72
N GLU A 102 -7.02 9.22 -12.16
CA GLU A 102 -7.39 9.25 -13.58
C GLU A 102 -7.06 10.65 -14.10
N GLY A 103 -5.83 10.80 -14.58
CA GLY A 103 -5.36 12.11 -15.04
C GLY A 103 -3.95 12.16 -15.64
N TRP A 104 -3.27 11.04 -15.83
CA TRP A 104 -2.01 11.00 -16.57
C TRP A 104 -2.22 10.36 -17.94
N LEU A 105 -3.06 11.00 -18.76
CA LEU A 105 -2.79 11.00 -20.20
C LEU A 105 -1.53 11.86 -20.38
N VAL A 106 -0.39 11.21 -20.54
CA VAL A 106 0.76 11.84 -21.18
C VAL A 106 0.62 11.49 -22.66
N ALA A 107 0.36 12.53 -23.46
CA ALA A 107 0.40 12.45 -24.92
C ALA A 107 1.78 12.05 -25.42
#